data_AF-X8DCM5-F1
#
_entry.id   AF-X8DCM5-F1
#
_cell.length_a   1.000
_cell.length_b   1.000
_cell.length_c   1.000
_cell.angle_alpha   90.00
_cell.angle_beta   90.00
_cell.angle_gamma   90.00
#
_symmetry.space_group_name_H-M   'P 1'
#
loop_
_entity.id
_entity.type
_entity.pdbx_description
1 polymer ?
#
loop_
_entity_poly.entity_id
_entity_poly.type
_entity_poly.pdbx_seq_one_letter_code
_entity_poly.pdbx_strand_id
1 'polypeptide(L)'
;MPAPMRQNHTMMPIDGPAKIAEAQARIEDLAYQTIKAAMLHTQLTCAREGCLDIDWRTALIETAAQPIGDIAAEHQQIRERAAHEVANFPDADWEPDMKVGWRASLEAWYTASKRCLDDMEELEKHTRAEPGKPVDDITERYAMERDLLTASYRAGLTAGGLPNDWYEWLLKRVKQWPDTNRRDSQLAEMEEPGYRENLQKLPSYWA
;
A
#
# COMPACT_ATOMS: atom_id res chain seq x y z
N MET A 1 34.59 -3.87 -66.99
CA MET A 1 34.08 -3.32 -65.72
C MET A 1 32.67 -3.84 -65.49
N PRO A 2 32.41 -4.69 -64.47
CA PRO A 2 31.05 -5.08 -64.13
C PRO A 2 30.48 -4.18 -63.02
N ALA A 3 29.18 -3.87 -63.13
CA ALA A 3 28.43 -3.00 -62.22
C ALA A 3 28.23 -3.64 -60.83
N PRO A 4 28.11 -2.84 -59.74
CA PRO A 4 27.92 -3.40 -58.41
C PRO A 4 26.46 -3.82 -58.18
N MET A 5 26.30 -5.01 -57.58
CA MET A 5 25.04 -5.56 -57.08
C MET A 5 24.44 -4.64 -56.00
N ARG A 6 23.15 -4.31 -56.14
CA ARG A 6 22.36 -3.70 -55.06
C ARG A 6 22.17 -4.74 -53.94
N GLN A 7 22.71 -4.46 -52.76
CA GLN A 7 22.34 -5.18 -51.54
C GLN A 7 20.92 -4.78 -51.13
N ASN A 8 20.01 -5.75 -51.18
CA ASN A 8 18.68 -5.60 -50.56
C ASN A 8 18.87 -5.58 -49.04
N HIS A 9 18.71 -4.41 -48.43
CA HIS A 9 18.53 -4.30 -46.99
C HIS A 9 17.20 -4.99 -46.63
N THR A 10 17.31 -6.17 -46.02
CA THR A 10 16.16 -6.84 -45.40
C THR A 10 15.83 -6.05 -44.14
N MET A 11 14.77 -5.26 -44.19
CA MET A 11 14.20 -4.63 -43.00
C MET A 11 13.66 -5.78 -42.13
N MET A 12 14.26 -6.03 -40.97
CA MET A 12 13.69 -6.93 -39.97
C MET A 12 12.26 -6.45 -39.68
N PRO A 13 11.24 -7.32 -39.72
CA PRO A 13 9.90 -6.94 -39.30
C PRO A 13 9.99 -6.61 -37.81
N ILE A 14 9.77 -5.34 -37.47
CA ILE A 14 9.53 -4.95 -36.09
C ILE A 14 8.21 -5.62 -35.73
N ASP A 15 8.27 -6.64 -34.87
CA ASP A 15 7.08 -7.39 -34.43
C ASP A 15 6.25 -6.53 -33.47
N GLY A 16 5.59 -5.52 -34.03
CA GLY A 16 4.73 -4.56 -33.33
C GLY A 16 3.64 -5.25 -32.50
N PRO A 17 2.94 -6.28 -33.01
CA PRO A 17 1.97 -7.04 -32.23
C PRO A 17 2.57 -7.68 -30.96
N ALA A 18 3.74 -8.30 -31.05
CA ALA A 18 4.40 -8.89 -29.89
C ALA A 18 4.79 -7.84 -28.83
N LYS A 19 5.32 -6.70 -29.26
CA LYS A 19 5.67 -5.59 -28.34
C LYS A 19 4.44 -4.95 -27.68
N ILE A 20 3.33 -4.86 -28.40
CA ILE A 20 2.06 -4.35 -27.87
C ILE A 20 1.52 -5.31 -26.80
N ALA A 21 1.50 -6.61 -27.09
CA ALA A 21 1.06 -7.63 -26.13
C ALA A 21 1.92 -7.65 -24.85
N GLU A 22 3.24 -7.50 -25.00
CA GLU A 22 4.17 -7.41 -23.87
C GLU A 22 3.93 -6.15 -23.02
N ALA A 23 3.65 -5.01 -23.67
CA ALA A 23 3.30 -3.78 -22.96
C ALA A 23 1.96 -3.89 -22.22
N GLN A 24 0.95 -4.51 -22.84
CA GLN A 24 -0.35 -4.77 -22.21
C GLN A 24 -0.21 -5.67 -20.98
N ALA A 25 0.53 -6.77 -21.09
CA ALA A 25 0.78 -7.67 -19.96
C ALA A 25 1.48 -6.97 -18.78
N ARG A 26 2.43 -6.06 -19.06
CA ARG A 26 3.08 -5.24 -18.02
C ARG A 26 2.10 -4.28 -17.33
N ILE A 27 1.22 -3.65 -18.09
CA ILE A 27 0.21 -2.73 -17.54
C ILE A 27 -0.76 -3.51 -16.64
N GLU A 28 -1.22 -4.68 -17.08
CA GLU A 28 -2.10 -5.55 -16.31
C GLU A 28 -1.46 -6.07 -15.01
N ASP A 29 -0.19 -6.49 -15.06
CA ASP A 29 0.54 -6.92 -13.86
C ASP A 29 0.71 -5.76 -12.87
N LEU A 30 1.11 -4.59 -13.35
CA LEU A 30 1.27 -3.41 -12.51
C LEU A 30 -0.06 -2.97 -11.86
N ALA A 31 -1.16 -2.99 -12.61
CA ALA A 31 -2.50 -2.72 -12.09
C ALA A 31 -2.88 -3.75 -11.02
N TYR A 32 -2.60 -5.03 -11.26
CA TYR A 32 -2.84 -6.11 -10.31
C TYR A 32 -2.05 -5.92 -9.01
N GLN A 33 -0.74 -5.68 -9.08
CA GLN A 33 0.08 -5.49 -7.88
C GLN A 33 -0.36 -4.26 -7.10
N THR A 34 -0.71 -3.17 -7.79
CA THR A 34 -1.20 -1.93 -7.15
C THR A 34 -2.51 -2.17 -6.40
N ILE A 35 -3.48 -2.83 -7.03
CA ILE A 35 -4.78 -3.15 -6.41
C ILE A 35 -4.59 -4.09 -5.23
N LYS A 36 -3.75 -5.12 -5.37
CA LYS A 36 -3.44 -6.07 -4.30
C LYS A 36 -2.84 -5.37 -3.07
N ALA A 37 -1.85 -4.51 -3.29
CA ALA A 37 -1.21 -3.76 -2.21
C ALA A 37 -2.19 -2.80 -1.53
N ALA A 38 -3.04 -2.10 -2.30
CA ALA A 38 -4.08 -1.24 -1.74
C ALA A 38 -5.10 -2.02 -0.89
N MET A 39 -5.54 -3.19 -1.35
CA MET A 39 -6.46 -4.05 -0.60
C MET A 39 -5.84 -4.50 0.73
N LEU A 40 -4.59 -4.97 0.72
CA LEU A 40 -3.87 -5.35 1.95
C LEU A 40 -3.72 -4.15 2.90
N HIS A 41 -3.33 -2.99 2.38
CA HIS A 41 -3.21 -1.77 3.18
C HIS A 41 -4.51 -1.41 3.89
N THR A 42 -5.65 -1.50 3.20
CA THR A 42 -6.98 -1.29 3.82
C THR A 42 -7.21 -2.26 4.98
N GLN A 43 -6.92 -3.55 4.82
CA GLN A 43 -7.13 -4.53 5.90
C GLN A 43 -6.22 -4.25 7.10
N LEU A 44 -4.96 -3.85 6.85
CA LEU A 44 -4.02 -3.48 7.91
C LEU A 44 -4.46 -2.21 8.65
N THR A 45 -5.02 -1.22 7.96
CA THR A 45 -5.62 -0.04 8.59
C THR A 45 -6.80 -0.44 9.47
N CYS A 46 -7.73 -1.24 8.93
CA CYS A 46 -8.88 -1.73 9.70
C CYS A 46 -8.43 -2.55 10.91
N ALA A 47 -7.38 -3.37 10.76
CA ALA A 47 -6.82 -4.17 11.84
C ALA A 47 -6.31 -3.28 12.97
N ARG A 48 -5.61 -2.19 12.65
CA ARG A 48 -5.06 -1.27 13.65
C ARG A 48 -6.12 -0.47 14.38
N GLU A 49 -7.17 -0.08 13.66
CA GLU A 49 -8.29 0.70 14.19
C GLU A 49 -9.24 -0.14 15.04
N GLY A 50 -9.14 -1.48 14.93
CA GLY A 50 -10.01 -2.43 15.61
C GLY A 50 -11.37 -2.59 14.93
N CYS A 51 -11.46 -2.30 13.63
CA CYS A 51 -12.67 -2.43 12.83
C CYS A 51 -12.58 -3.54 11.77
N LEU A 52 -11.51 -4.35 11.79
CA LEU A 52 -11.40 -5.53 10.93
C LEU A 52 -12.36 -6.61 11.42
N ASP A 53 -13.25 -7.04 10.53
CA ASP A 53 -14.21 -8.11 10.80
C ASP A 53 -13.48 -9.47 10.95
N ILE A 54 -14.03 -10.37 11.75
CA ILE A 54 -13.54 -11.74 11.86
C ILE A 54 -13.65 -12.48 10.51
N ASP A 55 -14.64 -12.12 9.70
CA ASP A 55 -14.92 -12.71 8.39
C ASP A 55 -14.26 -11.92 7.23
N TRP A 56 -13.28 -11.05 7.53
CA TRP A 56 -12.75 -10.06 6.58
C TRP A 56 -12.29 -10.64 5.23
N ARG A 57 -11.78 -11.87 5.22
CA ARG A 57 -11.33 -12.55 4.00
C ARG A 57 -12.49 -12.83 3.05
N THR A 58 -13.61 -13.31 3.58
CA THR A 58 -14.84 -13.55 2.82
C THR A 58 -15.41 -12.22 2.34
N ALA A 59 -15.51 -11.24 3.24
CA ALA A 59 -16.04 -9.91 2.92
C ALA A 59 -15.22 -9.20 1.83
N LEU A 60 -13.89 -9.38 1.83
CA LEU A 60 -12.99 -8.85 0.80
C LEU A 60 -13.30 -9.44 -0.58
N ILE A 61 -13.44 -10.77 -0.67
CA ILE A 61 -13.79 -11.45 -1.93
C ILE A 61 -15.15 -11.00 -2.43
N GLU A 62 -16.16 -10.98 -1.56
CA GLU A 62 -17.52 -10.59 -1.93
C GLU A 62 -17.59 -9.13 -2.41
N THR A 63 -16.89 -8.23 -1.72
CA THR A 63 -16.81 -6.81 -2.09
C THR A 63 -16.07 -6.62 -3.42
N ALA A 64 -15.01 -7.39 -3.67
CA ALA A 64 -14.28 -7.33 -4.93
C ALA A 64 -15.11 -7.84 -6.11
N ALA A 65 -15.93 -8.87 -5.91
CA ALA A 65 -16.82 -9.43 -6.91
C ALA A 65 -18.01 -8.51 -7.27
N GLN A 66 -18.33 -7.52 -6.43
CA GLN A 66 -19.36 -6.53 -6.78
C GLN A 66 -18.90 -5.70 -7.99
N PRO A 67 -19.71 -5.62 -9.06
CA PRO A 67 -19.39 -4.79 -10.20
C PRO A 67 -19.34 -3.31 -9.81
N ILE A 68 -18.22 -2.66 -10.09
CA ILE A 68 -18.13 -1.21 -10.01
C ILE A 68 -18.56 -0.64 -11.36
N GLY A 69 -19.47 0.33 -11.36
CA GLY A 69 -19.83 1.07 -12.57
C GLY A 69 -18.60 1.79 -13.16
N ASP A 70 -18.55 1.92 -14.47
CA ASP A 70 -17.53 2.71 -15.18
C ASP A 70 -16.09 2.16 -15.17
N ILE A 71 -15.86 0.88 -14.82
CA ILE A 71 -14.58 0.19 -15.04
C ILE A 71 -14.67 -0.88 -16.13
N ALA A 72 -13.57 -1.11 -16.86
CA ALA A 72 -13.51 -2.17 -17.87
C ALA A 72 -13.56 -3.57 -17.21
N ALA A 73 -14.13 -4.55 -17.91
CA ALA A 73 -14.27 -5.93 -17.40
C ALA A 73 -12.93 -6.57 -16.99
N GLU A 74 -11.86 -6.25 -17.70
CA GLU A 74 -10.48 -6.67 -17.37
C GLU A 74 -10.04 -6.13 -15.99
N HIS A 75 -10.34 -4.87 -15.66
CA HIS A 75 -10.02 -4.28 -14.36
C HIS A 75 -10.84 -4.93 -13.25
N GLN A 76 -12.09 -5.29 -13.52
CA GLN A 76 -12.93 -6.04 -12.58
C GLN A 76 -12.33 -7.42 -12.29
N GLN A 77 -11.88 -8.15 -13.32
CA GLN A 77 -11.21 -9.45 -13.15
C GLN A 77 -9.90 -9.34 -12.36
N ILE A 78 -9.12 -8.27 -12.59
CA ILE A 78 -7.89 -7.99 -11.84
C ILE A 78 -8.21 -7.76 -10.35
N ARG A 79 -9.28 -7.01 -10.03
CA ARG A 79 -9.73 -6.78 -8.65
C ARG A 79 -10.11 -8.09 -7.96
N GLU A 80 -10.91 -8.93 -8.61
CA GLU A 80 -11.31 -10.23 -8.07
C GLU A 80 -10.10 -11.13 -7.80
N ARG A 81 -9.15 -11.21 -8.75
CA ARG A 81 -7.91 -11.96 -8.58
C ARG A 81 -7.09 -11.45 -7.40
N ALA A 82 -6.93 -10.13 -7.28
CA ALA A 82 -6.17 -9.51 -6.19
C ALA A 82 -6.81 -9.79 -4.82
N ALA A 83 -8.14 -9.70 -4.73
CA ALA A 83 -8.87 -10.00 -3.50
C ALA A 83 -8.71 -11.47 -3.08
N HIS A 84 -8.82 -12.40 -4.04
CA HIS A 84 -8.57 -13.82 -3.77
C HIS A 84 -7.13 -14.08 -3.30
N GLU A 85 -6.13 -13.41 -3.87
CA GLU A 85 -4.74 -13.58 -3.43
C GLU A 85 -4.55 -13.09 -1.98
N VAL A 86 -5.02 -11.88 -1.66
CA VAL A 86 -4.91 -11.30 -0.30
C VAL A 86 -5.67 -12.14 0.72
N ALA A 87 -6.88 -12.60 0.38
CA ALA A 87 -7.68 -13.43 1.26
C ALA A 87 -7.05 -14.82 1.53
N ASN A 88 -6.14 -15.28 0.67
CA ASN A 88 -5.43 -16.56 0.83
C ASN A 88 -4.01 -16.41 1.39
N PHE A 89 -3.62 -15.22 1.87
CA PHE A 89 -2.38 -15.09 2.63
C PHE A 89 -2.42 -15.98 3.88
N PRO A 90 -1.25 -16.48 4.34
CA PRO A 90 -1.18 -17.21 5.60
C PRO A 90 -1.73 -16.38 6.75
N ASP A 91 -2.40 -17.04 7.70
CA ASP A 91 -2.84 -16.43 8.95
C ASP A 91 -1.72 -15.64 9.60
N ALA A 92 -1.99 -14.36 9.86
CA ALA A 92 -1.06 -13.47 10.51
C ALA A 92 -1.53 -13.11 11.92
N ASP A 93 -0.58 -13.00 12.84
CA ASP A 93 -0.79 -12.71 14.26
C ASP A 93 -1.59 -11.42 14.57
N TRP A 94 -1.70 -10.50 13.61
CA TRP A 94 -2.50 -9.28 13.73
C TRP A 94 -3.99 -9.49 13.43
N GLU A 95 -4.37 -10.64 12.91
CA GLU A 95 -5.75 -10.93 12.54
C GLU A 95 -6.64 -11.18 13.78
N PRO A 96 -7.97 -11.01 13.66
CA PRO A 96 -8.91 -11.43 14.68
C PRO A 96 -8.73 -12.92 15.06
N ASP A 97 -9.06 -13.26 16.30
CA ASP A 97 -9.08 -14.63 16.83
C ASP A 97 -7.75 -15.41 16.91
N MET A 98 -6.62 -14.81 16.53
CA MET A 98 -5.30 -15.45 16.63
C MET A 98 -4.83 -15.66 18.08
N LYS A 99 -5.31 -14.85 19.03
CA LYS A 99 -5.07 -15.00 20.49
C LYS A 99 -3.59 -15.09 20.89
N VAL A 100 -2.71 -14.46 20.11
CA VAL A 100 -1.26 -14.38 20.38
C VAL A 100 -0.88 -13.26 21.36
N GLY A 101 -1.85 -12.42 21.73
CA GLY A 101 -1.71 -11.29 22.65
C GLY A 101 -1.18 -10.03 21.97
N TRP A 102 -1.46 -8.89 22.61
CA TRP A 102 -1.41 -7.59 21.94
C TRP A 102 -0.05 -7.22 21.37
N ARG A 103 1.02 -7.65 22.06
CA ARG A 103 2.38 -7.32 21.66
C ARG A 103 2.75 -8.04 20.37
N ALA A 104 2.46 -9.33 20.27
CA ALA A 104 2.74 -10.11 19.08
C ALA A 104 1.91 -9.60 17.89
N SER A 105 0.62 -9.34 18.12
CA SER A 105 -0.26 -8.76 17.10
C SER A 105 0.21 -7.40 16.60
N LEU A 106 0.61 -6.49 17.50
CA LEU A 106 1.10 -5.16 17.13
C LEU A 106 2.42 -5.23 16.32
N GLU A 107 3.35 -6.10 16.70
CA GLU A 107 4.62 -6.29 15.97
C GLU A 107 4.40 -6.90 14.59
N ALA A 108 3.52 -7.91 14.49
CA ALA A 108 3.16 -8.53 13.23
C ALA A 108 2.46 -7.52 12.31
N TRP A 109 1.52 -6.73 12.84
CA TRP A 109 0.86 -5.65 12.12
C TRP A 109 1.86 -4.62 11.60
N TYR A 110 2.76 -4.13 12.45
CA TYR A 110 3.74 -3.11 12.06
C TYR A 110 4.72 -3.63 11.01
N THR A 111 5.12 -4.90 11.12
CA THR A 111 5.98 -5.57 10.13
C THR A 111 5.27 -5.69 8.78
N ALA A 112 4.02 -6.16 8.76
CA ALA A 112 3.23 -6.27 7.54
C ALA A 112 2.97 -4.89 6.90
N SER A 113 2.63 -3.88 7.70
CA SER A 113 2.34 -2.53 7.23
C SER A 113 3.56 -1.83 6.63
N LYS A 114 4.74 -1.98 7.24
CA LYS A 114 5.99 -1.45 6.65
C LYS A 114 6.26 -2.08 5.30
N ARG A 115 6.18 -3.42 5.22
CA ARG A 115 6.40 -4.13 3.95
C ARG A 115 5.39 -3.70 2.89
N CYS A 116 4.12 -3.54 3.26
CA CYS A 116 3.09 -3.06 2.36
C CYS A 116 3.39 -1.66 1.83
N LEU A 117 3.84 -0.73 2.68
CA LEU A 117 4.26 0.60 2.24
C LEU A 117 5.49 0.57 1.33
N ASP A 118 6.48 -0.27 1.63
CA ASP A 118 7.66 -0.44 0.78
C ASP A 118 7.26 -0.98 -0.61
N ASP A 119 6.40 -2.00 -0.65
CA ASP A 119 5.89 -2.57 -1.90
C ASP A 119 5.08 -1.53 -2.70
N MET A 120 4.23 -0.73 -2.05
CA MET A 120 3.46 0.34 -2.70
C MET A 120 4.36 1.46 -3.27
N GLU A 121 5.40 1.87 -2.53
CA GLU A 121 6.36 2.86 -3.00
C GLU A 121 7.08 2.38 -4.26
N GLU A 122 7.58 1.15 -4.24
CA GLU A 122 8.25 0.57 -5.40
C GLU A 122 7.30 0.46 -6.59
N LEU A 123 6.07 -0.03 -6.41
CA LEU A 123 5.08 -0.09 -7.49
C LEU A 123 4.79 1.28 -8.10
N GLU A 124 4.67 2.31 -7.28
CA GLU A 124 4.40 3.66 -7.76
C GLU A 124 5.60 4.28 -8.49
N LYS A 125 6.83 4.04 -8.01
CA LYS A 125 8.05 4.42 -8.74
C LYS A 125 8.11 3.74 -10.10
N HIS A 126 7.78 2.46 -10.19
CA HIS A 126 7.74 1.72 -11.44
C HIS A 126 6.65 2.26 -12.38
N THR A 127 5.47 2.62 -11.84
CA THR A 127 4.37 3.22 -12.61
C THR A 127 4.72 4.59 -13.15
N ARG A 128 5.35 5.44 -12.32
CA ARG A 128 5.67 6.83 -12.63
C ARG A 128 7.04 7.04 -13.25
N ALA A 129 7.75 5.99 -13.65
CA ALA A 129 9.02 6.06 -14.39
C ALA A 129 8.89 6.69 -15.80
N GLU A 130 7.81 7.43 -16.06
CA GLU A 130 7.64 8.30 -17.23
C GLU A 130 8.68 9.44 -17.23
N PRO A 131 9.18 9.86 -18.40
CA PRO A 131 10.14 10.95 -18.49
C PRO A 131 9.50 12.28 -18.04
N GLY A 132 9.95 12.82 -16.90
CA GLY A 132 9.75 14.23 -16.55
C GLY A 132 9.06 14.55 -15.22
N LYS A 133 8.64 13.56 -14.41
CA LYS A 133 8.24 13.80 -13.01
C LYS A 133 9.38 13.44 -12.04
N PRO A 134 9.68 14.26 -11.01
CA PRO A 134 10.70 13.91 -10.03
C PRO A 134 10.25 12.69 -9.20
N VAL A 135 11.09 11.67 -9.15
CA VAL A 135 10.95 10.50 -8.25
C VAL A 135 10.99 10.93 -6.76
N ASP A 136 11.55 12.10 -6.50
CA ASP A 136 11.71 12.66 -5.15
C ASP A 136 10.37 12.87 -4.42
N ASP A 137 9.30 13.28 -5.11
CA ASP A 137 7.96 13.48 -4.52
C ASP A 137 7.34 12.17 -3.98
N ILE A 138 7.53 11.06 -4.69
CA ILE A 138 7.05 9.74 -4.25
C ILE A 138 7.79 9.33 -2.97
N THR A 139 9.11 9.45 -2.98
CA THR A 139 9.97 9.05 -1.85
C THR A 139 9.65 9.89 -0.62
N GLU A 140 9.50 11.20 -0.77
CA GLU A 140 9.12 12.12 0.31
C GLU A 140 7.74 11.78 0.88
N ARG A 141 6.74 11.50 0.03
CA ARG A 141 5.41 11.10 0.49
C ARG A 141 5.43 9.81 1.30
N TYR A 142 6.09 8.76 0.82
CA TYR A 142 6.18 7.51 1.59
C TYR A 142 7.05 7.65 2.84
N ALA A 143 7.99 8.59 2.89
CA ALA A 143 8.68 8.91 4.14
C ALA A 143 7.72 9.50 5.19
N MET A 144 6.78 10.36 4.79
CA MET A 144 5.73 10.89 5.68
C MET A 144 4.75 9.79 6.13
N GLU A 145 4.33 8.88 5.25
CA GLU A 145 3.48 7.74 5.63
C GLU A 145 4.18 6.80 6.64
N ARG A 146 5.49 6.56 6.47
CA ARG A 146 6.27 5.78 7.44
C ARG A 146 6.35 6.45 8.80
N ASP A 147 6.32 7.78 8.88
CA ASP A 147 6.25 8.50 10.15
C ASP A 147 4.94 8.25 10.87
N LEU A 148 3.82 8.32 10.15
CA LEU A 148 2.50 8.06 10.69
C LEU A 148 2.36 6.60 11.15
N LEU A 149 2.84 5.66 10.33
CA LEU A 149 2.85 4.25 10.69
C LEU A 149 3.69 3.99 11.95
N THR A 150 4.88 4.59 12.04
CA THR A 150 5.76 4.47 13.20
C THR A 150 5.14 5.08 14.46
N ALA A 151 4.48 6.24 14.32
CA ALA A 151 3.76 6.86 15.43
C ALA A 151 2.60 5.98 15.92
N SER A 152 1.84 5.37 15.00
CA SER A 152 0.74 4.46 15.34
C SER A 152 1.22 3.20 16.07
N TYR A 153 2.38 2.64 15.66
CA TYR A 153 3.05 1.55 16.38
C TYR A 153 3.47 1.97 17.79
N ARG A 154 4.14 3.12 17.94
CA ARG A 154 4.57 3.63 19.25
C ARG A 154 3.37 3.97 20.15
N ALA A 155 2.28 4.49 19.60
CA ALA A 155 1.04 4.72 20.32
C ALA A 155 0.43 3.38 20.82
N GLY A 156 0.50 2.33 20.01
CA GLY A 156 0.10 0.98 20.39
C GLY A 156 0.95 0.42 21.55
N LEU A 157 2.26 0.65 21.54
CA LEU A 157 3.13 0.27 22.67
C LEU A 157 2.73 0.97 23.97
N THR A 158 2.42 2.28 23.90
CA THR A 158 1.95 3.03 25.08
C THR A 158 0.60 2.51 25.56
N ALA A 159 -0.33 2.20 24.65
CA ALA A 159 -1.62 1.59 24.99
C ALA A 159 -1.47 0.21 25.66
N GLY A 160 -0.45 -0.56 25.27
CA GLY A 160 -0.08 -1.84 25.91
C GLY A 160 0.69 -1.70 27.23
N GLY A 161 0.84 -0.50 27.77
CA GLY A 161 1.50 -0.24 29.06
C GLY A 161 3.00 0.02 28.98
N LEU A 162 3.56 0.24 27.78
CA LEU A 162 4.97 0.61 27.57
C LEU A 162 5.09 2.09 27.19
N PRO A 163 5.14 3.01 28.17
CA PRO A 163 5.08 4.44 27.91
C PRO A 163 6.25 4.91 27.04
N ASN A 164 5.94 5.78 26.08
CA ASN A 164 6.89 6.47 25.22
C ASN A 164 6.31 7.82 24.76
N ASP A 165 7.15 8.64 24.11
CA ASP A 165 6.84 10.00 23.66
C ASP A 165 6.34 10.07 22.21
N TRP A 166 5.54 9.09 21.76
CA TRP A 166 5.14 8.95 20.34
C TRP A 166 4.56 10.23 19.73
N TYR A 167 3.76 10.98 20.49
CA TYR A 167 3.09 12.18 19.98
C TYR A 167 4.11 13.30 19.75
N GLU A 168 4.98 13.55 20.74
CA GLU A 168 6.04 14.55 20.64
C GLU A 168 7.08 14.16 19.58
N TRP A 169 7.34 12.86 19.43
CA TRP A 169 8.17 12.30 18.35
C TRP A 169 7.55 12.60 16.97
N LEU A 170 6.26 12.30 16.77
CA LEU A 170 5.57 12.57 15.52
C LEU A 170 5.52 14.07 15.22
N LEU A 171 5.20 14.90 16.22
CA LEU A 171 5.14 16.36 16.07
C LEU A 171 6.46 16.95 15.56
N LYS A 172 7.60 16.44 16.06
CA LYS A 172 8.93 16.85 15.59
C LYS A 172 9.17 16.45 14.14
N ARG A 173 8.73 15.26 13.73
CA ARG A 173 8.87 14.76 12.35
C ARG A 173 8.01 15.55 11.37
N VAL A 174 6.73 15.72 11.68
CA VAL A 174 5.76 16.46 10.85
C VAL A 174 6.27 17.88 10.56
N LYS A 175 6.81 18.59 11.57
CA LYS A 175 7.39 19.93 11.39
C LYS A 175 8.54 20.00 10.38
N GLN A 176 9.17 18.87 10.05
CA GLN A 176 10.28 18.76 9.11
C GLN A 176 9.84 18.25 7.73
N TRP A 177 8.56 17.91 7.54
CA TRP A 177 8.07 17.42 6.27
C TRP A 177 8.21 18.47 5.15
N PRO A 178 8.68 18.06 3.95
CA PRO A 178 8.91 18.97 2.83
C PRO A 178 7.60 19.47 2.20
N ASP A 179 6.56 18.63 2.17
CA ASP A 179 5.23 19.02 1.71
C ASP A 179 4.52 19.86 2.78
N THR A 180 4.44 21.17 2.53
CA THR A 180 3.79 22.13 3.42
C THR A 180 2.29 21.89 3.57
N ASN A 181 1.58 21.51 2.50
CA ASN A 181 0.13 21.27 2.59
C ASN A 181 -0.17 20.04 3.44
N ARG A 182 0.57 18.95 3.21
CA ARG A 182 0.44 17.71 3.99
C ARG A 182 0.83 17.93 5.45
N ARG A 183 1.91 18.68 5.70
CA ARG A 183 2.37 19.07 7.04
C ARG A 183 1.29 19.84 7.80
N ASP A 184 0.81 20.93 7.22
CA ASP A 184 -0.12 21.83 7.90
C ASP A 184 -1.45 21.13 8.19
N SER A 185 -1.91 20.28 7.25
CA SER A 185 -3.07 19.40 7.46
C SER A 185 -2.84 18.40 8.61
N GLN A 186 -1.65 17.79 8.70
CA GLN A 186 -1.35 16.85 9.78
C GLN A 186 -1.26 17.55 11.14
N LEU A 187 -0.67 18.74 11.19
CA LEU A 187 -0.57 19.51 12.44
C LEU A 187 -1.97 19.89 12.95
N ALA A 188 -2.87 20.30 12.06
CA ALA A 188 -4.26 20.55 12.41
C ALA A 188 -4.96 19.27 12.94
N GLU A 189 -4.80 18.13 12.26
CA GLU A 189 -5.37 16.86 12.71
C GLU A 189 -4.84 16.44 14.10
N MET A 190 -3.55 16.65 14.36
CA MET A 190 -2.96 16.35 15.66
C MET A 190 -3.54 17.21 16.80
N GLU A 191 -4.03 18.41 16.49
CA GLU A 191 -4.68 19.31 17.45
C GLU A 191 -6.16 18.97 17.70
N GLU A 192 -6.77 18.11 16.88
CA GLU A 192 -8.17 17.70 17.03
C GLU A 192 -8.42 16.97 18.35
N PRO A 193 -9.54 17.25 19.05
CA PRO A 193 -9.92 16.51 20.24
C PRO A 193 -10.06 15.01 19.92
N GLY A 194 -9.41 14.17 20.72
CA GLY A 194 -9.47 12.72 20.52
C GLY A 194 -8.36 12.14 19.66
N TYR A 195 -7.51 12.95 18.99
CA TYR A 195 -6.42 12.42 18.15
C TYR A 195 -5.51 11.47 18.94
N ARG A 196 -5.08 11.89 20.13
CA ARG A 196 -4.21 11.07 21.00
C ARG A 196 -4.90 9.79 21.43
N GLU A 197 -6.14 9.90 21.89
CA GLU A 197 -6.94 8.78 22.39
C GLU A 197 -7.24 7.76 21.27
N ASN A 198 -7.50 8.25 20.06
CA ASN A 198 -7.82 7.43 18.90
C ASN A 198 -6.60 6.62 18.42
N LEU A 199 -5.40 7.20 18.45
CA LEU A 199 -4.18 6.48 18.09
C LEU A 199 -3.67 5.60 19.24
N GLN A 200 -3.79 6.04 20.49
CA GLN A 200 -3.30 5.34 21.67
C GLN A 200 -4.30 4.32 22.23
N LYS A 201 -4.84 3.49 21.35
CA LYS A 201 -5.69 2.33 21.70
C LYS A 201 -5.19 1.09 21.00
N LEU A 202 -5.55 -0.08 21.51
CA LEU A 202 -5.35 -1.37 20.85
C LEU A 202 -6.72 -1.95 20.47
N PRO A 203 -6.84 -2.64 19.33
CA PRO A 203 -7.96 -3.50 19.01
C PRO A 203 -8.31 -4.44 20.16
N SER A 204 -9.60 -4.58 20.46
CA SER A 204 -10.06 -5.43 21.57
C SER A 204 -9.72 -6.91 21.36
N TYR A 205 -9.71 -7.39 20.11
CA TYR A 205 -9.37 -8.78 19.77
C TYR A 205 -7.86 -9.07 19.79
N TRP A 206 -7.02 -8.06 20.01
CA TRP A 206 -5.59 -8.26 20.29
C TRP A 206 -5.32 -8.54 21.79
N ALA A 207 -6.33 -8.44 22.65
CA ALA A 207 -6.18 -8.64 24.10
C ALA A 207 -5.74 -10.07 24.47
#